data_AF-A0A485ALD1-F1
#
_entry.id   AF-A0A485ALD1-F1
#
_cell.length_a   1.000
_cell.length_b   1.000
_cell.length_c   1.000
_cell.angle_alpha   90.00
_cell.angle_beta   90.00
_cell.angle_gamma   90.00
#
_symmetry.space_group_name_H-M   'P 1'
#
loop_
_entity.id
_entity.type
_entity.pdbx_description
1 polymer ?
#
loop_
_entity_poly.entity_id
_entity_poly.type
_entity_poly.pdbx_seq_one_letter_code
_entity_poly.pdbx_strand_id
1 'polypeptide(L)'
;MIRELIELSKKLANYFLNRLPEDAICHWDLALVGTDALRDSSSAAIAVCGLLELVKYLPTTDPDRERYQQWAMGMMSSLSKHYLMGVDEPGTGVLKHSVYHFASDKGVDECCSWGDYFYVEALVRMTQSWKPYW
;
A
#
# COMPACT_ATOMS: atom_id res chain seq x y z
N MET A 1 12.10 -6.75 -22.05
CA MET A 1 12.49 -6.31 -20.70
C MET A 1 11.49 -5.34 -20.07
N ILE A 2 11.47 -4.03 -20.38
CA ILE A 2 10.57 -3.07 -19.69
C ILE A 2 9.08 -3.41 -19.87
N ARG A 3 8.65 -3.73 -21.09
CA ARG A 3 7.26 -4.11 -21.35
C ARG A 3 6.83 -5.37 -20.58
N GLU A 4 7.72 -6.35 -20.45
CA GLU A 4 7.45 -7.58 -19.69
C GLU A 4 7.31 -7.29 -18.20
N LEU A 5 8.12 -6.37 -17.66
CA LEU A 5 8.01 -5.93 -16.27
C LEU A 5 6.70 -5.16 -16.01
N ILE A 6 6.25 -4.33 -16.95
CA ILE A 6 4.95 -3.65 -16.84
C ILE A 6 3.81 -4.67 -16.80
N GLU A 7 3.79 -5.62 -17.75
CA GLU A 7 2.74 -6.67 -17.78
C GLU A 7 2.75 -7.53 -16.52
N LEU A 8 3.94 -7.88 -16.01
CA LEU A 8 4.07 -8.59 -14.74
C LEU A 8 3.54 -7.75 -13.57
N SER A 9 3.88 -6.46 -13.53
CA SER A 9 3.40 -5.53 -12.49
C SER A 9 1.89 -5.41 -12.50
N LYS A 10 1.26 -5.34 -13.68
CA LYS A 10 -0.21 -5.35 -13.82
C LYS A 10 -0.83 -6.63 -13.24
N LYS A 11 -0.23 -7.80 -13.53
CA LYS A 11 -0.69 -9.09 -12.99
C LYS A 11 -0.61 -9.13 -11.46
N LEU A 12 0.52 -8.70 -10.89
CA LEU A 12 0.71 -8.67 -9.44
C LEU A 12 -0.21 -7.64 -8.76
N ALA A 13 -0.35 -6.45 -9.34
CA ALA A 13 -1.28 -5.42 -8.86
C ALA A 13 -2.72 -5.96 -8.85
N ASN A 14 -3.19 -6.57 -9.94
CA ASN A 14 -4.52 -7.15 -10.00
C ASN A 14 -4.70 -8.29 -8.98
N TYR A 15 -3.68 -9.14 -8.78
CA TYR A 15 -3.73 -10.21 -7.78
C TYR A 15 -3.91 -9.66 -6.36
N PHE A 16 -3.15 -8.61 -6.02
CA PHE A 16 -3.20 -7.92 -4.74
C PHE A 16 -4.56 -7.24 -4.54
N LEU A 17 -4.99 -6.41 -5.50
CA LEU A 17 -6.23 -5.65 -5.44
C LEU A 17 -7.48 -6.53 -5.31
N ASN A 18 -7.51 -7.67 -6.01
CA ASN A 18 -8.63 -8.62 -5.92
C ASN A 18 -8.76 -9.32 -4.56
N ARG A 19 -7.81 -9.11 -3.65
CA ARG A 19 -7.76 -9.71 -2.31
C ARG A 19 -7.81 -8.65 -1.21
N LEU A 20 -8.15 -7.42 -1.56
CA LEU A 20 -8.33 -6.38 -0.56
C LEU A 20 -9.69 -6.52 0.13
N PRO A 21 -9.73 -6.37 1.46
CA PRO A 21 -10.96 -6.18 2.24
C PRO A 21 -11.70 -4.89 1.86
N GLU A 22 -12.88 -4.68 2.47
CA GLU A 22 -13.74 -3.52 2.20
C GLU A 22 -13.05 -2.17 2.47
N ASP A 23 -12.18 -2.11 3.47
CA ASP A 23 -11.40 -0.91 3.82
C ASP A 23 -10.18 -0.68 2.90
N ALA A 24 -9.99 -1.53 1.89
CA ALA A 24 -8.87 -1.50 0.95
C ALA A 24 -7.46 -1.72 1.56
N ILE A 25 -7.35 -2.17 2.82
CA ILE A 25 -6.05 -2.46 3.44
C ILE A 25 -5.84 -3.96 3.57
N CYS A 26 -4.77 -4.47 2.97
CA CYS A 26 -4.48 -5.91 2.95
C CYS A 26 -4.30 -6.48 4.37
N HIS A 27 -4.68 -7.75 4.52
CA HIS A 27 -4.19 -8.57 5.61
C HIS A 27 -2.69 -8.84 5.47
N TRP A 28 -2.04 -9.26 6.56
CA TRP A 28 -0.63 -9.66 6.54
C TRP A 28 -0.34 -10.84 5.59
N ASP A 29 -1.36 -11.65 5.27
CA ASP A 29 -1.35 -12.64 4.20
C ASP A 29 -2.60 -12.49 3.32
N LEU A 30 -2.40 -12.35 2.00
CA LEU A 30 -3.47 -12.19 1.02
C LEU A 30 -4.34 -13.45 0.86
N ALA A 31 -3.97 -14.60 1.43
CA ALA A 31 -4.81 -15.79 1.47
C ALA A 31 -5.94 -15.69 2.52
N LEU A 32 -5.85 -14.75 3.47
CA LEU A 32 -6.77 -14.60 4.59
C LEU A 32 -7.99 -13.70 4.28
N VAL A 33 -8.34 -13.57 3.00
CA VAL A 33 -9.51 -12.78 2.55
C VAL A 33 -10.79 -13.33 3.17
N GLY A 34 -11.65 -12.43 3.66
CA GLY A 34 -12.92 -12.81 4.29
C GLY A 34 -12.80 -13.26 5.75
N THR A 35 -11.63 -13.03 6.39
CA THR A 35 -11.40 -13.29 7.81
C THR A 35 -11.23 -11.98 8.59
N ASP A 36 -11.10 -12.09 9.91
CA ASP A 36 -10.76 -11.01 10.84
C ASP A 36 -9.25 -10.94 11.13
N ALA A 37 -8.41 -11.56 10.27
CA ALA A 37 -6.96 -11.56 10.45
C ALA A 37 -6.38 -10.13 10.53
N LEU A 38 -5.22 -10.01 11.18
CA LEU A 38 -4.52 -8.73 11.29
C LEU A 38 -4.22 -8.11 9.91
N ARG A 39 -4.24 -6.78 9.89
CA ARG A 39 -3.87 -5.98 8.73
C ARG A 39 -2.34 -5.89 8.62
N ASP A 40 -1.87 -5.51 7.44
CA ASP A 40 -0.51 -5.00 7.26
C ASP A 40 -0.55 -3.69 6.46
N SER A 41 -0.61 -2.58 7.19
CA SER A 41 -0.64 -1.23 6.62
C SER A 41 0.64 -0.89 5.84
N SER A 42 1.77 -1.52 6.19
CA SER A 42 3.04 -1.30 5.51
C SER A 42 3.02 -1.82 4.08
N SER A 43 2.49 -3.03 3.87
CA SER A 43 2.27 -3.60 2.54
C SER A 43 1.30 -2.76 1.71
N ALA A 44 0.25 -2.22 2.33
CA ALA A 44 -0.68 -1.32 1.65
C ALA A 44 0.01 -0.01 1.21
N ALA A 45 0.84 0.60 2.05
CA ALA A 45 1.59 1.82 1.72
C ALA A 45 2.59 1.57 0.56
N ILE A 46 3.29 0.44 0.57
CA ILE A 46 4.18 0.01 -0.52
C ILE A 46 3.38 -0.16 -1.82
N ALA A 47 2.23 -0.83 -1.76
CA ALA A 47 1.38 -1.05 -2.92
C ALA A 47 0.86 0.25 -3.52
N VAL A 48 0.50 1.25 -2.70
CA VAL A 48 0.14 2.60 -3.17
C VAL A 48 1.26 3.22 -4.00
N CYS A 49 2.50 3.20 -3.50
CA CYS A 49 3.66 3.70 -4.26
C CYS A 49 3.87 2.94 -5.58
N GLY A 50 3.73 1.61 -5.55
CA GLY A 50 3.85 0.76 -6.74
C GLY A 50 2.78 1.04 -7.79
N LEU A 51 1.52 1.24 -7.38
CA LEU A 51 0.41 1.61 -8.28
C LEU A 51 0.63 2.98 -8.91
N LEU A 52 1.03 3.98 -8.11
CA LEU A 52 1.34 5.32 -8.61
C LEU A 52 2.52 5.30 -9.58
N GLU A 53 3.53 4.47 -9.35
CA GLU A 53 4.65 4.30 -10.27
C GLU A 53 4.22 3.60 -11.56
N LEU A 54 3.45 2.51 -11.46
CA LEU A 54 2.94 1.77 -12.62
C LEU A 54 2.13 2.69 -13.56
N VAL A 55 1.27 3.54 -13.01
CA VAL A 55 0.45 4.51 -13.77
C VAL A 55 1.28 5.44 -14.66
N LYS A 56 2.53 5.76 -14.29
CA LYS A 56 3.43 6.60 -15.10
C LYS A 56 3.92 5.91 -16.37
N TYR A 57 4.02 4.57 -16.33
CA TYR A 57 4.50 3.76 -17.45
C TYR A 57 3.40 3.22 -18.35
N LEU A 58 2.13 3.37 -17.95
CA LEU A 58 1.00 2.98 -18.77
C LEU A 58 0.66 4.07 -19.81
N PRO A 59 0.37 3.68 -21.06
CA PRO A 59 -0.21 4.59 -22.04
C PRO A 59 -1.46 5.28 -21.50
N THR A 60 -1.71 6.51 -21.92
CA THR A 60 -2.93 7.25 -21.54
C THR A 60 -4.22 6.55 -21.99
N THR A 61 -4.13 5.67 -22.99
CA THR A 61 -5.22 4.84 -23.51
C THR A 61 -5.34 3.47 -22.83
N ASP A 62 -4.46 3.12 -21.88
CA ASP A 62 -4.53 1.85 -21.17
C ASP A 62 -5.76 1.85 -20.23
N PRO A 63 -6.68 0.87 -20.36
CA PRO A 63 -7.91 0.85 -19.59
C PRO A 63 -7.69 0.65 -18.07
N ASP A 64 -6.55 0.10 -17.66
CA ASP A 64 -6.25 -0.12 -16.25
C ASP A 64 -5.67 1.12 -15.56
N ARG A 65 -5.25 2.13 -16.33
CA ARG A 65 -4.56 3.32 -15.82
C ARG A 65 -5.39 4.08 -14.78
N GLU A 66 -6.63 4.40 -15.12
CA GLU A 66 -7.55 5.10 -14.21
C GLU A 66 -7.89 4.22 -13.01
N ARG A 67 -8.13 2.93 -13.23
CA ARG A 67 -8.43 1.97 -12.16
C ARG A 67 -7.32 1.91 -11.12
N TYR A 68 -6.05 1.80 -11.53
CA TYR A 68 -4.93 1.77 -10.59
C TYR A 68 -4.76 3.08 -9.82
N GLN A 69 -5.00 4.22 -10.48
CA GLN A 69 -4.97 5.52 -9.82
C GLN A 69 -6.07 5.64 -8.76
N GLN A 70 -7.30 5.22 -9.07
CA GLN A 70 -8.42 5.23 -8.13
C GLN A 70 -8.17 4.31 -6.93
N TRP A 71 -7.63 3.10 -7.15
CA TRP A 71 -7.23 2.21 -6.06
C TRP A 71 -6.16 2.83 -5.16
N ALA A 72 -5.10 3.40 -5.74
CA ALA A 72 -4.06 4.07 -4.98
C ALA A 72 -4.64 5.20 -4.09
N MET A 73 -5.55 6.01 -4.63
CA MET A 73 -6.22 7.08 -3.89
C MET A 73 -7.13 6.54 -2.77
N GLY A 74 -7.90 5.47 -3.05
CA GLY A 74 -8.79 4.84 -2.07
C GLY A 74 -8.03 4.22 -0.90
N MET A 75 -7.00 3.45 -1.20
CA MET A 75 -6.09 2.87 -0.19
C MET A 75 -5.44 3.97 0.65
N MET A 76 -4.93 5.02 0.01
CA MET A 76 -4.32 6.15 0.72
C MET A 76 -5.33 6.86 1.63
N SER A 77 -6.56 7.07 1.15
CA SER A 77 -7.61 7.66 1.98
C SER A 77 -7.92 6.81 3.21
N SER A 78 -7.95 5.48 3.07
CA SER A 78 -8.16 4.56 4.17
C SER A 78 -7.02 4.61 5.18
N LEU A 79 -5.77 4.52 4.71
CA LEU A 79 -4.58 4.66 5.55
C LEU A 79 -4.61 5.96 6.37
N SER A 80 -4.86 7.10 5.71
CA SER A 80 -4.88 8.41 6.38
C SER A 80 -6.04 8.61 7.36
N LYS A 81 -7.17 7.90 7.18
CA LYS A 81 -8.34 8.03 8.06
C LYS A 81 -8.32 7.06 9.24
N HIS A 82 -7.79 5.86 9.04
CA HIS A 82 -8.01 4.75 9.96
C HIS A 82 -6.72 4.13 10.53
N TYR A 83 -5.57 4.36 9.89
CA TYR A 83 -4.31 3.67 10.25
C TYR A 83 -3.22 4.61 10.76
N LEU A 84 -3.43 5.92 10.78
CA LEU A 84 -2.48 6.85 11.40
C LEU A 84 -2.46 6.68 12.92
N MET A 85 -1.26 6.79 13.48
CA MET A 85 -1.06 6.95 14.92
C MET A 85 -1.70 8.26 15.38
N GLY A 86 -2.56 8.20 16.41
CA GLY A 86 -3.14 9.38 17.02
C GLY A 86 -2.09 10.24 17.74
N VAL A 87 -2.31 11.55 17.82
CA VAL A 87 -1.39 12.48 18.51
C VAL A 87 -1.22 12.13 19.99
N ASP A 88 -2.29 11.67 20.63
CA ASP A 88 -2.30 11.28 22.05
C ASP A 88 -2.15 9.76 22.25
N GLU A 89 -1.92 9.00 21.18
CA GLU A 89 -1.77 7.55 21.23
C GLU A 89 -0.30 7.19 21.51
N PRO A 90 -0.03 6.25 22.43
CA PRO A 90 1.34 5.85 22.74
C PRO A 90 1.98 5.14 21.54
N GLY A 91 3.04 5.73 21.00
CA GLY A 91 3.81 5.17 19.88
C GLY A 91 4.72 6.21 19.24
N THR A 92 5.64 5.78 18.40
CA THR A 92 6.60 6.68 17.72
C THR A 92 6.55 6.59 16.19
N GLY A 93 5.71 5.70 15.64
CA GLY A 93 5.53 5.54 14.21
C GLY A 93 4.41 6.40 13.64
N VAL A 94 4.29 6.40 12.31
CA VAL A 94 3.25 7.11 11.57
C VAL A 94 2.05 6.21 11.30
N LEU A 95 2.28 4.99 10.79
CA LEU A 95 1.25 4.00 10.51
C LEU A 95 1.23 2.89 11.56
N LYS A 96 0.02 2.59 12.04
CA LYS A 96 -0.33 1.46 12.91
C LYS A 96 -0.60 0.20 12.10
N HIS A 97 -0.70 -0.94 12.79
CA HIS A 97 -1.18 -2.21 12.22
C HIS A 97 -0.31 -2.75 11.07
N SER A 98 1.00 -2.77 11.27
CA SER A 98 1.94 -3.52 10.44
C SER A 98 2.26 -4.87 11.06
N VAL A 99 2.64 -5.84 10.22
CA VAL A 99 3.07 -7.18 10.69
C VAL A 99 4.43 -7.50 10.09
N TYR A 100 5.46 -7.57 10.94
CA TYR A 100 6.83 -7.87 10.51
C TYR A 100 7.07 -9.38 10.38
N HIS A 101 6.85 -10.15 11.45
CA HIS A 101 7.03 -11.60 11.42
C HIS A 101 6.04 -12.31 12.35
N PHE A 102 4.88 -12.64 11.79
CA PHE A 102 3.75 -13.26 12.51
C PHE A 102 4.12 -14.59 13.19
N ALA A 103 4.78 -15.51 12.48
CA ALA A 103 5.10 -16.84 13.00
C ALA A 103 6.06 -16.84 14.21
N SER A 104 6.83 -15.77 14.41
CA SER A 104 7.74 -15.62 15.56
C SER A 104 7.28 -14.55 16.56
N ASP A 105 6.06 -14.02 16.40
CA ASP A 105 5.50 -12.96 17.25
C ASP A 105 6.42 -11.72 17.38
N LYS A 106 7.01 -11.30 16.26
CA LYS A 106 7.91 -10.12 16.22
C LYS A 106 7.29 -9.03 15.38
N GLY A 107 7.06 -7.87 16.01
CA GLY A 107 6.50 -6.69 15.34
C GLY A 107 5.13 -6.99 14.74
N VAL A 108 4.26 -7.65 15.49
CA VAL A 108 2.90 -8.02 15.07
C VAL A 108 1.93 -6.96 15.60
N ASP A 109 1.13 -6.38 14.71
CA ASP A 109 0.20 -5.28 15.02
C ASP A 109 0.89 -4.02 15.58
N GLU A 110 2.05 -3.69 15.01
CA GLU A 110 2.95 -2.64 15.49
C GLU A 110 3.13 -1.55 14.41
N CYS A 111 3.81 -0.46 14.77
CA CYS A 111 4.37 0.45 13.77
C CYS A 111 5.60 -0.17 13.10
N CYS A 112 5.90 0.22 11.87
CA CYS A 112 7.17 -0.14 11.23
C CYS A 112 7.73 0.99 10.37
N SER A 113 9.06 1.11 10.36
CA SER A 113 9.75 2.23 9.71
C SER A 113 9.61 2.24 8.19
N TRP A 114 9.51 1.06 7.56
CA TRP A 114 9.30 0.98 6.11
C TRP A 114 7.86 1.38 5.74
N GLY A 115 6.86 1.01 6.53
CA GLY A 115 5.48 1.46 6.35
C GLY A 115 5.38 2.98 6.42
N ASP A 116 5.99 3.58 7.46
CA ASP A 116 6.06 5.03 7.63
C ASP A 116 6.72 5.73 6.43
N TYR A 117 7.86 5.20 5.99
CA TYR A 117 8.58 5.72 4.83
C TYR A 117 7.69 5.70 3.57
N PHE A 118 7.09 4.55 3.23
CA PHE A 118 6.30 4.43 2.00
C PHE A 118 4.99 5.21 2.06
N TYR A 119 4.41 5.40 3.25
CA TYR A 119 3.26 6.29 3.45
C TYR A 119 3.61 7.74 3.12
N VAL A 120 4.74 8.24 3.64
CA VAL A 120 5.19 9.60 3.34
C VAL A 120 5.61 9.73 1.87
N GLU A 121 6.26 8.72 1.29
CA GLU A 121 6.57 8.71 -0.14
C GLU A 121 5.29 8.78 -0.99
N ALA A 122 4.24 8.04 -0.62
CA ALA A 122 2.95 8.09 -1.30
C ALA A 122 2.33 9.49 -1.23
N LEU A 123 2.36 10.15 -0.05
CA LEU A 123 1.92 11.54 0.09
C LEU A 123 2.68 12.48 -0.83
N VAL A 124 4.01 12.37 -0.88
CA VAL A 124 4.85 13.20 -1.75
C VAL A 124 4.51 12.96 -3.22
N ARG A 125 4.38 11.71 -3.65
CA ARG A 125 3.99 11.34 -5.03
C ARG A 125 2.62 11.90 -5.45
N MET A 126 1.68 11.99 -4.51
CA MET A 126 0.32 12.51 -4.78
C MET A 126 0.24 14.04 -4.76
N THR A 127 1.10 14.71 -4.01
CA THR A 127 1.01 16.15 -3.76
C THR A 127 2.06 16.98 -4.49
N GLN A 128 3.13 16.35 -4.99
CA GLN A 128 4.28 17.05 -5.57
C GLN A 128 4.83 16.34 -6.80
N SER A 129 5.37 17.13 -7.73
CA SER A 129 6.23 16.63 -8.80
C SER A 129 7.63 16.35 -8.24
N TRP A 130 7.86 15.11 -7.83
CA TRP A 130 9.09 14.69 -7.17
C TRP A 130 9.93 13.76 -8.07
N LYS A 131 11.25 13.90 -8.01
CA LYS A 131 12.20 12.94 -8.58
C LYS A 131 12.51 11.88 -7.51
N PRO A 132 12.05 10.63 -7.68
CA PRO A 132 12.29 9.59 -6.68
C PRO A 132 13.77 9.32 -6.44
N TYR A 133 14.08 8.78 -5.25
CA TYR A 133 15.44 8.33 -4.91
C TYR A 133 15.84 7.06 -5.66
N TRP A 134 14.84 6.26 -6.06
CA TRP A 134 14.96 5.05 -6.87
C TRP A 134 15.01 5.37 -8.37
#